data_AF-A0A5N0EJY7-F1
#
_entry.id   AF-A0A5N0EJY7-F1
#
_cell.length_a   1.000
_cell.length_b   1.000
_cell.length_c   1.000
_cell.angle_alpha   90.00
_cell.angle_beta   90.00
_cell.angle_gamma   90.00
#
_symmetry.space_group_name_H-M   'P 1'
#
loop_
_entity.id
_entity.type
_entity.pdbx_description
1 polymer ?
#
loop_
_entity_poly.entity_id
_entity_poly.type
_entity_poly.pdbx_seq_one_letter_code
_entity_poly.pdbx_strand_id
1 'polypeptide(L)'
;MNISTDQTAIEAVTLEVPDPAAATAFYAAAFGLCDQLRVRAAAAPTAGFRGYILSLVVSQPSTVDSLIGTAIEAGATTVKPAKKSFWGYGGVVQAPDGAIWKIATSAKKDTGPATRKVDDLVVLLGVDNVKATKQFYVDRGLTVGKSFGSKYVEFEAPAGSVKLALYGRKAAAKDAGVDPEGSGSHRIVLGSGIGPFADPDGFAWEAGH
;
A
#
# COMPACT_ATOMS: atom_id res chain seq x y z
N MET A 1 -30.58 1.01 -3.11
CA MET A 1 -29.55 1.93 -3.63
C MET A 1 -28.45 1.04 -4.18
N ASN A 2 -28.18 1.08 -5.49
CA ASN A 2 -27.09 0.29 -6.06
C ASN A 2 -25.80 1.05 -5.78
N ILE A 3 -24.93 0.48 -4.94
CA ILE A 3 -23.58 1.03 -4.72
C ILE A 3 -22.80 0.79 -6.02
N SER A 4 -22.28 1.85 -6.65
CA SER A 4 -21.43 1.70 -7.84
C SER A 4 -19.99 1.40 -7.43
N THR A 5 -19.23 0.72 -8.31
CA THR A 5 -17.80 0.43 -8.10
C THR A 5 -17.00 1.70 -7.82
N ASP A 6 -17.36 2.82 -8.44
CA ASP A 6 -16.74 4.14 -8.21
C ASP A 6 -16.94 4.64 -6.77
N GLN A 7 -18.09 4.36 -6.14
CA GLN A 7 -18.31 4.75 -4.74
C GLN A 7 -17.52 3.89 -3.75
N THR A 8 -17.14 2.67 -4.13
CA THR A 8 -16.38 1.74 -3.28
C THR A 8 -14.88 1.83 -3.45
N ALA A 9 -14.42 2.51 -4.50
CA ALA A 9 -13.00 2.63 -4.80
C ALA A 9 -12.28 3.47 -3.75
N ILE A 10 -11.06 3.06 -3.38
CA ILE A 10 -10.19 3.90 -2.55
C ILE A 10 -9.60 4.97 -3.46
N GLU A 11 -10.00 6.21 -3.25
CA GLU A 11 -9.55 7.37 -4.03
C GLU A 11 -8.15 7.79 -3.61
N ALA A 12 -7.90 7.81 -2.30
CA ALA A 12 -6.63 8.20 -1.73
C ALA A 12 -6.32 7.46 -0.44
N VAL A 13 -5.03 7.30 -0.17
CA VAL A 13 -4.49 6.87 1.12
C VAL A 13 -3.93 8.09 1.82
N THR A 14 -4.32 8.30 3.07
CA THR A 14 -3.71 9.34 3.91
C THR A 14 -2.75 8.70 4.90
N LEU A 15 -1.47 9.05 4.79
CA LEU A 15 -0.47 8.71 5.80
C LEU A 15 -0.49 9.73 6.93
N GLU A 16 -0.59 9.22 8.15
CA GLU A 16 -0.57 10.07 9.34
C GLU A 16 0.87 10.12 9.87
N VAL A 17 1.50 11.29 9.83
CA VAL A 17 2.95 11.42 10.00
C VAL A 17 3.28 12.50 11.04
N PRO A 18 4.43 12.41 11.73
CA PRO A 18 4.81 13.43 12.70
C PRO A 18 5.17 14.76 12.03
N ASP A 19 5.69 14.73 10.80
CA ASP A 19 6.04 15.90 10.00
C ASP A 19 5.50 15.75 8.57
N PRO A 20 4.32 16.34 8.28
CA PRO A 20 3.72 16.29 6.94
C PRO A 20 4.55 16.99 5.86
N ALA A 21 5.30 18.03 6.20
CA ALA A 21 6.10 18.77 5.22
C ALA A 21 7.28 17.91 4.76
N ALA A 22 7.99 17.29 5.71
CA ALA A 22 9.07 16.35 5.40
C ALA A 22 8.56 15.12 4.62
N ALA A 23 7.42 14.55 5.03
CA ALA A 23 6.81 13.42 4.33
C ALA A 23 6.38 13.79 2.89
N THR A 24 5.78 14.96 2.68
CA THR A 24 5.40 15.45 1.35
C THR A 24 6.63 15.57 0.45
N ALA A 25 7.70 16.21 0.94
CA ALA A 25 8.94 16.35 0.20
C ALA A 25 9.56 14.99 -0.17
N PHE A 26 9.56 14.04 0.79
CA PHE A 26 10.02 12.67 0.56
C PHE A 26 9.23 11.98 -0.54
N TYR A 27 7.90 11.92 -0.45
CA TYR A 27 7.07 11.18 -1.41
C TYR A 27 7.06 11.82 -2.80
N ALA A 28 7.13 13.15 -2.88
CA ALA A 28 7.30 13.87 -4.14
C ALA A 28 8.62 13.50 -4.83
N ALA A 29 9.74 13.50 -4.09
CA ALA A 29 11.05 13.14 -4.62
C ALA A 29 11.15 11.63 -4.96
N ALA A 30 10.67 10.78 -4.06
CA ALA A 30 10.81 9.33 -4.17
C ALA A 30 9.93 8.73 -5.28
N PHE A 31 8.66 9.11 -5.35
CA PHE A 31 7.67 8.42 -6.18
C PHE A 31 6.86 9.32 -7.11
N GLY A 32 6.76 10.63 -6.80
CA GLY A 32 5.94 11.56 -7.59
C GLY A 32 4.42 11.30 -7.47
N LEU A 33 3.97 10.75 -6.33
CA LEU A 33 2.56 10.47 -6.06
C LEU A 33 1.90 11.71 -5.43
N CYS A 34 1.07 12.43 -6.20
CA CYS A 34 0.42 13.65 -5.71
C CYS A 34 -1.09 13.48 -5.43
N ASP A 35 -1.79 12.63 -6.19
CA ASP A 35 -3.26 12.59 -6.12
C ASP A 35 -3.79 11.47 -5.21
N GLN A 36 -3.18 10.29 -5.28
CA GLN A 36 -3.62 9.09 -4.54
C GLN A 36 -3.00 8.97 -3.13
N LEU A 37 -1.99 9.79 -2.83
CA LEU A 37 -1.29 9.78 -1.54
C LEU A 37 -1.38 11.15 -0.90
N ARG A 38 -1.96 11.19 0.29
CA ARG A 38 -2.10 12.39 1.13
C ARG A 38 -1.29 12.18 2.40
N VAL A 39 -0.95 13.29 3.06
CA VAL A 39 -0.31 13.25 4.37
C VAL A 39 -1.03 14.19 5.33
N ARG A 40 -1.15 13.79 6.60
CA ARG A 40 -1.65 14.66 7.66
C ARG A 40 -0.86 14.47 8.94
N ALA A 41 -0.87 15.48 9.80
CA ALA A 41 -0.16 15.43 11.07
C ALA A 41 -0.82 14.44 12.03
N ALA A 42 -0.01 13.57 12.65
CA ALA A 42 -0.44 12.80 13.81
C ALA A 42 0.75 12.44 14.72
N ALA A 43 0.48 12.46 16.02
CA ALA A 43 1.44 12.05 17.05
C ALA A 43 1.09 10.70 17.70
N ALA A 44 0.05 10.02 17.22
CA ALA A 44 -0.38 8.74 17.78
C ALA A 44 0.79 7.75 17.82
N PRO A 45 1.15 7.17 18.99
CA PRO A 45 2.28 6.25 19.10
C PRO A 45 2.11 5.04 18.20
N THR A 46 3.23 4.56 17.64
CA THR A 46 3.29 3.38 16.78
C THR A 46 4.68 2.76 16.89
N ALA A 47 4.76 1.43 16.85
CA ALA A 47 6.02 0.70 16.89
C ALA A 47 5.92 -0.59 16.05
N GLY A 48 7.05 -1.03 15.49
CA GLY A 48 7.11 -2.26 14.69
C GLY A 48 6.27 -2.21 13.42
N PHE A 49 5.73 -3.36 13.01
CA PHE A 49 4.91 -3.47 11.80
C PHE A 49 3.52 -2.87 12.01
N ARG A 50 3.18 -1.87 11.20
CA ARG A 50 1.87 -1.17 11.24
C ARG A 50 0.74 -1.94 10.59
N GLY A 51 0.94 -3.21 10.23
CA GLY A 51 -0.11 -4.06 9.69
C GLY A 51 -0.41 -3.83 8.20
N TYR A 52 0.33 -3.01 7.45
CA TYR A 52 0.12 -2.84 6.02
C TYR A 52 1.42 -2.63 5.24
N ILE A 53 1.34 -2.79 3.93
CA ILE A 53 2.39 -2.45 2.97
C ILE A 53 1.76 -1.61 1.85
N LEU A 54 2.42 -0.52 1.47
CA LEU A 54 2.08 0.20 0.24
C LEU A 54 2.93 -0.37 -0.89
N SER A 55 2.30 -0.74 -2.00
CA SER A 55 3.00 -1.32 -3.15
C SER A 55 2.81 -0.48 -4.40
N LEU A 56 3.92 -0.18 -5.08
CA LEU A 56 3.94 0.39 -6.42
C LEU A 56 4.21 -0.73 -7.42
N VAL A 57 3.24 -1.00 -8.29
CA VAL A 57 3.38 -1.92 -9.41
C VAL A 57 3.83 -1.12 -10.62
N VAL A 58 4.89 -1.60 -11.26
CA VAL A 58 5.51 -0.92 -12.41
C VAL A 58 5.81 -1.89 -13.55
N SER A 59 5.96 -1.37 -14.75
CA SER A 59 6.09 -2.17 -15.96
C SER A 59 7.39 -2.95 -16.09
N GLN A 60 8.51 -2.50 -15.51
CA GLN A 60 9.81 -3.13 -15.72
C GLN A 60 10.85 -2.93 -14.59
N PRO A 61 11.90 -3.78 -14.51
CA PRO A 61 12.93 -3.71 -13.48
C PRO A 61 13.64 -2.37 -13.35
N SER A 62 14.01 -1.71 -14.44
CA SER A 62 14.71 -0.41 -14.37
C SER A 62 13.88 0.67 -13.67
N THR A 63 12.55 0.61 -13.75
CA THR A 63 11.65 1.51 -13.03
C THR A 63 11.66 1.21 -11.53
N VAL A 64 11.71 -0.08 -11.16
CA VAL A 64 11.87 -0.50 -9.76
C VAL A 64 13.15 0.09 -9.18
N ASP A 65 14.27 -0.09 -9.88
CA ASP A 65 15.57 0.39 -9.42
C ASP A 65 15.60 1.92 -9.32
N SER A 66 15.00 2.62 -10.28
CA SER A 66 14.92 4.09 -10.25
C SER A 66 14.12 4.61 -9.05
N LEU A 67 12.95 4.03 -8.75
CA LEU A 67 12.11 4.47 -7.62
C LEU A 67 12.76 4.15 -6.28
N ILE A 68 13.36 2.96 -6.14
CA ILE A 68 14.08 2.58 -4.93
C ILE A 68 15.31 3.48 -4.72
N GLY A 69 16.07 3.76 -5.78
CA GLY A 69 17.22 4.67 -5.73
C GLY A 69 16.83 6.04 -5.22
N THR A 70 15.81 6.67 -5.82
CA THR A 70 15.35 8.00 -5.37
C THR A 70 14.76 7.99 -3.96
N ALA A 71 14.11 6.90 -3.55
CA ALA A 71 13.65 6.76 -2.17
C ALA A 71 14.82 6.73 -1.18
N ILE A 72 15.87 5.97 -1.48
CA ILE A 72 17.07 5.89 -0.63
C ILE A 72 17.80 7.24 -0.56
N GLU A 73 17.97 7.91 -1.70
CA GLU A 73 18.55 9.26 -1.76
C GLU A 73 17.73 10.28 -0.93
N ALA A 74 16.41 10.12 -0.89
CA ALA A 74 15.51 10.95 -0.09
C ALA A 74 15.44 10.53 1.40
N GLY A 75 16.17 9.50 1.82
CA GLY A 75 16.30 9.09 3.23
C GLY A 75 15.57 7.80 3.61
N ALA A 76 15.03 7.04 2.66
CA ALA A 76 14.49 5.71 2.94
C ALA A 76 15.61 4.72 3.26
N THR A 77 15.30 3.71 4.07
CA THR A 77 16.20 2.58 4.35
C THR A 77 15.78 1.34 3.56
N THR A 78 16.75 0.54 3.14
CA THR A 78 16.44 -0.73 2.45
C THR A 78 16.03 -1.79 3.47
N VAL A 79 14.83 -2.37 3.29
CA VAL A 79 14.36 -3.54 4.05
C VAL A 79 14.67 -4.83 3.28
N LYS A 80 14.38 -4.84 1.97
CA LYS A 80 14.77 -5.90 1.05
C LYS A 80 15.42 -5.30 -0.19
N PRO A 81 16.66 -5.69 -0.52
CA PRO A 81 17.29 -5.27 -1.77
C PRO A 81 16.47 -5.67 -2.99
N ALA A 82 16.44 -4.80 -3.99
CA ALA A 82 15.81 -5.10 -5.28
C ALA A 82 16.52 -6.30 -5.93
N LYS A 83 15.75 -7.34 -6.27
CA LYS A 83 16.30 -8.51 -6.93
C LYS A 83 15.26 -9.29 -7.72
N LYS A 84 15.74 -10.13 -8.63
CA LYS A 84 14.91 -11.13 -9.31
C LYS A 84 14.36 -12.15 -8.31
N SER A 85 13.12 -12.54 -8.53
CA SER A 85 12.42 -13.59 -7.80
C SER A 85 11.65 -14.48 -8.77
N PHE A 86 10.99 -15.52 -8.23
CA PHE A 86 10.11 -16.37 -9.03
C PHE A 86 8.99 -15.56 -9.71
N TRP A 87 8.46 -14.57 -9.00
CA TRP A 87 7.30 -13.77 -9.40
C TRP A 87 7.63 -12.52 -10.22
N GLY A 88 8.91 -12.20 -10.44
CA GLY A 88 9.33 -11.01 -11.19
C GLY A 88 10.57 -10.36 -10.60
N TYR A 89 10.54 -9.04 -10.42
CA TYR A 89 11.62 -8.23 -9.86
C TYR A 89 11.05 -7.20 -8.88
N GLY A 90 11.71 -6.97 -7.74
CA GLY A 90 11.21 -6.03 -6.74
C GLY A 90 12.09 -5.91 -5.51
N GLY A 91 11.84 -4.86 -4.73
CA GLY A 91 12.49 -4.56 -3.46
C GLY A 91 11.52 -3.91 -2.46
N VAL A 92 11.97 -3.75 -1.23
CA VAL A 92 11.20 -3.12 -0.14
C VAL A 92 12.07 -2.10 0.56
N VAL A 93 11.52 -0.90 0.76
CA VAL A 93 12.14 0.20 1.51
C VAL A 93 11.22 0.66 2.63
N GLN A 94 11.80 1.26 3.67
CA GLN A 94 11.06 1.92 4.73
C GLN A 94 11.30 3.43 4.62
N ALA A 95 10.21 4.19 4.51
CA ALA A 95 10.24 5.65 4.45
C ALA A 95 10.65 6.24 5.82
N PRO A 96 11.12 7.50 5.88
CA PRO A 96 11.51 8.16 7.13
C PRO A 96 10.41 8.22 8.19
N ASP A 97 9.14 8.26 7.76
CA ASP A 97 7.97 8.23 8.65
C ASP A 97 7.65 6.82 9.20
N GLY A 98 8.39 5.80 8.75
CA GLY A 98 8.26 4.40 9.12
C GLY A 98 7.34 3.56 8.23
N ALA A 99 6.66 4.14 7.24
CA ALA A 99 5.81 3.40 6.30
C ALA A 99 6.65 2.45 5.41
N ILE A 100 6.12 1.26 5.14
CA ILE A 100 6.82 0.24 4.34
C ILE A 100 6.30 0.26 2.91
N TRP A 101 7.22 0.39 1.98
CA TRP A 101 6.96 0.49 0.55
C TRP A 101 7.61 -0.66 -0.21
N LYS A 102 6.80 -1.38 -0.98
CA LYS A 102 7.26 -2.40 -1.93
C LYS A 102 7.18 -1.83 -3.34
N ILE A 103 8.24 -1.97 -4.12
CA ILE A 103 8.23 -1.60 -5.54
C ILE A 103 8.48 -2.88 -6.32
N ALA A 104 7.59 -3.23 -7.23
CA ALA A 104 7.63 -4.53 -7.89
C ALA A 104 7.09 -4.51 -9.33
N THR A 105 7.58 -5.46 -10.11
CA THR A 105 7.09 -5.79 -11.45
C THR A 105 7.05 -7.30 -11.61
N SER A 106 6.11 -7.82 -12.43
CA SER A 106 6.13 -9.21 -12.86
C SER A 106 7.15 -9.47 -13.98
N ALA A 107 7.64 -8.43 -14.64
CA ALA A 107 8.68 -8.53 -15.66
C ALA A 107 10.03 -8.95 -15.05
N LYS A 108 10.85 -9.65 -15.84
CA LYS A 108 12.19 -10.14 -15.41
C LYS A 108 13.34 -9.45 -16.14
N LYS A 109 13.03 -8.62 -17.12
CA LYS A 109 13.97 -7.88 -17.97
C LYS A 109 13.32 -6.58 -18.43
N ASP A 110 14.15 -5.60 -18.75
CA ASP A 110 13.70 -4.36 -19.36
C ASP A 110 13.31 -4.61 -20.82
N THR A 111 12.31 -3.87 -21.29
CA THR A 111 11.83 -3.95 -22.68
C THR A 111 11.87 -2.60 -23.40
N GLY A 112 12.18 -1.52 -22.67
CA GLY A 112 12.34 -0.17 -23.19
C GLY A 112 13.10 0.72 -22.20
N PRO A 113 13.15 2.03 -22.46
CA PRO A 113 13.77 2.98 -21.54
C PRO A 113 13.04 3.00 -20.20
N ALA A 114 13.76 3.31 -19.13
CA ALA A 114 13.17 3.49 -17.82
C ALA A 114 12.13 4.61 -17.87
N THR A 115 10.89 4.27 -17.51
CA THR A 115 9.85 5.26 -17.20
C THR A 115 9.71 5.34 -15.69
N ARG A 116 9.23 6.47 -15.15
CA ARG A 116 8.83 6.56 -13.73
C ARG A 116 7.33 6.38 -13.54
N LYS A 117 6.67 5.76 -14.54
CA LYS A 117 5.23 5.52 -14.50
C LYS A 117 4.93 4.42 -13.48
N VAL A 118 4.02 4.72 -12.57
CA VAL A 118 3.36 3.75 -11.71
C VAL A 118 2.11 3.25 -12.42
N ASP A 119 1.94 1.94 -12.51
CA ASP A 119 0.78 1.33 -13.14
C ASP A 119 -0.34 1.11 -12.12
N ASP A 120 0.00 0.68 -10.90
CA ASP A 120 -0.94 0.55 -9.79
C ASP A 120 -0.32 0.96 -8.45
N LEU A 121 -1.12 1.63 -7.60
CA LEU A 121 -0.89 1.77 -6.17
C LEU A 121 -1.79 0.76 -5.44
N VAL A 122 -1.18 -0.08 -4.60
CA VAL A 122 -1.89 -1.12 -3.84
C VAL A 122 -1.64 -0.93 -2.35
N VAL A 123 -2.71 -0.93 -1.56
CA VAL A 123 -2.66 -1.10 -0.11
C VAL A 123 -2.87 -2.58 0.20
N LEU A 124 -1.85 -3.23 0.75
CA LEU A 124 -1.93 -4.60 1.22
C LEU A 124 -2.07 -4.60 2.75
N LEU A 125 -3.27 -4.92 3.25
CA LEU A 125 -3.54 -5.05 4.68
C LEU A 125 -3.15 -6.45 5.17
N GLY A 126 -2.44 -6.48 6.29
CA GLY A 126 -2.11 -7.67 7.07
C GLY A 126 -3.11 -7.84 8.20
N VAL A 127 -4.14 -8.65 7.96
CA VAL A 127 -5.29 -8.85 8.84
C VAL A 127 -5.19 -10.15 9.64
N ASP A 128 -5.87 -10.21 10.78
CA ASP A 128 -5.91 -11.39 11.65
C ASP A 128 -6.74 -12.51 11.03
N ASN A 129 -7.85 -12.18 10.37
CA ASN A 129 -8.74 -13.15 9.75
C ASN A 129 -9.18 -12.73 8.34
N VAL A 130 -8.41 -13.14 7.34
CA VAL A 130 -8.65 -12.83 5.91
C VAL A 130 -10.07 -13.18 5.46
N LYS A 131 -10.66 -14.29 5.93
CA LYS A 131 -12.01 -14.69 5.51
C LYS A 131 -13.07 -13.73 6.08
N ALA A 132 -12.95 -13.37 7.35
CA ALA A 132 -13.87 -12.45 8.01
C ALA A 132 -13.74 -11.04 7.43
N THR A 133 -12.51 -10.53 7.29
CA THR A 133 -12.25 -9.19 6.73
C THR A 133 -12.67 -9.10 5.26
N LYS A 134 -12.47 -10.17 4.46
CA LYS A 134 -13.03 -10.25 3.11
C LYS A 134 -14.55 -10.08 3.11
N GLN A 135 -15.26 -10.85 3.94
CA GLN A 135 -16.71 -10.77 3.99
C GLN A 135 -17.17 -9.38 4.45
N PHE A 136 -16.51 -8.80 5.44
CA PHE A 136 -16.79 -7.45 5.95
C PHE A 136 -16.75 -6.38 4.85
N TYR A 137 -15.76 -6.46 3.94
CA TYR A 137 -15.64 -5.55 2.81
C TYR A 137 -16.67 -5.85 1.70
N VAL A 138 -16.95 -7.13 1.42
CA VAL A 138 -18.00 -7.53 0.47
C VAL A 138 -19.38 -7.05 0.91
N ASP A 139 -19.69 -7.16 2.20
CA ASP A 139 -20.96 -6.68 2.78
C ASP A 139 -21.11 -5.14 2.67
N ARG A 140 -20.01 -4.44 2.39
CA ARG A 140 -19.96 -2.98 2.12
C ARG A 140 -19.88 -2.63 0.64
N GLY A 141 -20.02 -3.63 -0.23
CA GLY A 141 -20.10 -3.44 -1.68
C GLY A 141 -18.78 -3.61 -2.44
N LEU A 142 -17.65 -3.88 -1.77
CA LEU A 142 -16.41 -4.16 -2.50
C LEU A 142 -16.52 -5.50 -3.25
N THR A 143 -16.10 -5.49 -4.51
CA THR A 143 -16.09 -6.68 -5.36
C THR A 143 -14.74 -7.37 -5.31
N VAL A 144 -14.73 -8.69 -5.10
CA VAL A 144 -13.49 -9.48 -5.09
C VAL A 144 -13.06 -9.74 -6.53
N GLY A 145 -11.88 -9.26 -6.92
CA GLY A 145 -11.30 -9.56 -8.24
C GLY A 145 -10.49 -10.85 -8.25
N LYS A 146 -9.68 -11.09 -7.21
CA LYS A 146 -8.85 -12.31 -7.08
C LYS A 146 -8.87 -12.82 -5.66
N SER A 147 -8.96 -14.13 -5.48
CA SER A 147 -8.90 -14.76 -4.16
C SER A 147 -8.23 -16.13 -4.21
N PHE A 148 -7.29 -16.35 -3.29
CA PHE A 148 -6.63 -17.64 -3.07
C PHE A 148 -6.98 -18.18 -1.68
N GLY A 149 -8.28 -18.44 -1.48
CA GLY A 149 -8.82 -18.94 -0.21
C GLY A 149 -8.63 -17.93 0.93
N SER A 150 -8.04 -18.38 2.04
CA SER A 150 -7.72 -17.55 3.20
C SER A 150 -6.31 -16.94 3.15
N LYS A 151 -5.55 -17.15 2.06
CA LYS A 151 -4.17 -16.69 1.97
C LYS A 151 -4.05 -15.29 1.39
N TYR A 152 -4.88 -14.97 0.39
CA TYR A 152 -4.84 -13.71 -0.35
C TYR A 152 -6.22 -13.34 -0.88
N VAL A 153 -6.52 -12.04 -0.86
CA VAL A 153 -7.66 -11.45 -1.54
C VAL A 153 -7.21 -10.15 -2.17
N GLU A 154 -7.67 -9.85 -3.37
CA GLU A 154 -7.55 -8.55 -4.02
C GLU A 154 -8.94 -8.14 -4.49
N PHE A 155 -9.29 -6.89 -4.22
CA PHE A 155 -10.56 -6.31 -4.65
C PHE A 155 -10.38 -5.62 -6.00
N GLU A 156 -11.46 -5.61 -6.78
CA GLU A 156 -11.52 -4.81 -8.00
C GLU A 156 -11.40 -3.33 -7.66
N ALA A 157 -10.69 -2.60 -8.51
CA ALA A 157 -10.55 -1.16 -8.39
C ALA A 157 -10.50 -0.55 -9.80
N PRO A 158 -11.20 0.56 -10.06
CA PRO A 158 -11.08 1.29 -11.31
C PRO A 158 -9.63 1.71 -11.61
N ALA A 159 -9.32 1.94 -12.88
CA ALA A 159 -8.02 2.48 -13.25
C ALA A 159 -7.80 3.85 -12.60
N GLY A 160 -6.63 4.06 -12.00
CA GLY A 160 -6.30 5.32 -11.31
C GLY A 160 -6.80 5.42 -9.87
N SER A 161 -7.50 4.42 -9.33
CA SER A 161 -7.77 4.33 -7.90
C SER A 161 -6.73 3.45 -7.18
N VAL A 162 -6.76 3.45 -5.85
CA VAL A 162 -5.91 2.58 -5.03
C VAL A 162 -6.56 1.20 -4.92
N LYS A 163 -5.80 0.14 -5.20
CA LYS A 163 -6.25 -1.23 -5.03
C LYS A 163 -6.14 -1.66 -3.57
N LEU A 164 -7.12 -2.40 -3.09
CA LEU A 164 -7.09 -3.04 -1.79
C LEU A 164 -6.77 -4.53 -1.94
N ALA A 165 -5.82 -5.01 -1.14
CA ALA A 165 -5.51 -6.43 -1.02
C ALA A 165 -5.36 -6.85 0.46
N LEU A 166 -5.58 -8.13 0.73
CA LEU A 166 -5.51 -8.71 2.07
C LEU A 166 -4.53 -9.88 2.10
N TYR A 167 -3.71 -9.91 3.14
CA TYR A 167 -2.93 -11.04 3.61
C TYR A 167 -3.20 -11.27 5.08
N GLY A 168 -2.92 -12.49 5.55
CA GLY A 168 -2.75 -12.69 6.99
C GLY A 168 -1.57 -11.85 7.51
N ARG A 169 -1.68 -11.24 8.69
CA ARG A 169 -0.66 -10.33 9.24
C ARG A 169 0.78 -10.86 9.13
N LYS A 170 1.00 -12.12 9.51
CA LYS A 170 2.33 -12.78 9.39
C LYS A 170 2.81 -12.92 7.94
N ALA A 171 1.90 -13.17 7.01
CA ALA A 171 2.23 -13.27 5.58
C ALA A 171 2.57 -11.88 4.99
N ALA A 172 1.83 -10.83 5.39
CA ALA A 172 2.18 -9.45 5.02
C ALA A 172 3.56 -9.08 5.54
N ALA A 173 3.84 -9.24 6.83
CA ALA A 173 5.15 -8.95 7.42
C ALA A 173 6.29 -9.73 6.72
N LYS A 174 6.08 -11.01 6.42
CA LYS A 174 7.02 -11.83 5.64
C LYS A 174 7.24 -11.29 4.22
N ASP A 175 6.19 -10.83 3.54
CA ASP A 175 6.29 -10.21 2.21
C ASP A 175 7.10 -8.91 2.25
N ALA A 176 6.94 -8.09 3.29
CA ALA A 176 7.77 -6.91 3.55
C ALA A 176 9.20 -7.24 3.98
N GLY A 177 9.42 -8.33 4.73
CA GLY A 177 10.71 -8.66 5.35
C GLY A 177 10.91 -8.02 6.72
N VAL A 178 9.83 -7.79 7.43
CA VAL A 178 9.85 -7.26 8.80
C VAL A 178 9.28 -8.29 9.76
N ASP A 179 9.53 -8.06 11.05
CA ASP A 179 8.87 -8.80 12.12
C ASP A 179 7.36 -8.51 12.12
N PRO A 180 6.46 -9.50 12.30
CA PRO A 180 5.02 -9.26 12.35
C PRO A 180 4.56 -8.47 13.58
N GLU A 181 5.38 -8.39 14.62
CA GLU A 181 5.05 -7.66 15.84
C GLU A 181 5.03 -6.14 15.59
N GLY A 182 4.08 -5.49 16.24
CA GLY A 182 3.88 -4.06 16.19
C GLY A 182 2.70 -3.66 17.05
N SER A 183 2.65 -2.40 17.46
CA SER A 183 1.63 -1.89 18.36
C SER A 183 1.34 -0.42 18.11
N GLY A 184 0.20 0.05 18.63
CA GLY A 184 -0.26 1.42 18.47
C GLY A 184 -0.96 1.67 17.13
N SER A 185 -0.96 2.91 16.69
CA SER A 185 -1.69 3.34 15.49
C SER A 185 -1.09 2.75 14.21
N HIS A 186 -1.97 2.38 13.27
CA HIS A 186 -1.59 2.05 11.91
C HIS A 186 -1.06 3.28 11.15
N ARG A 187 -1.40 4.50 11.56
CA ARG A 187 -0.98 5.75 10.91
C ARG A 187 -1.32 5.78 9.40
N ILE A 188 -2.47 5.23 9.05
CA ILE A 188 -3.00 5.19 7.70
C ILE A 188 -4.52 5.31 7.76
N VAL A 189 -5.09 6.04 6.80
CA VAL A 189 -6.53 6.14 6.58
C VAL A 189 -6.84 5.92 5.10
N LEU A 190 -7.90 5.18 4.82
CA LEU A 190 -8.38 4.89 3.46
C LEU A 190 -9.58 5.79 3.13
N GLY A 191 -9.44 6.65 2.12
CA GLY A 191 -10.50 7.55 1.66
C GLY A 191 -11.32 6.92 0.54
N SER A 192 -12.65 6.83 0.71
CA SER A 192 -13.56 6.30 -0.32
C SER A 192 -14.98 6.87 -0.18
N GLY A 193 -15.80 6.72 -1.22
CA GLY A 193 -17.23 7.08 -1.18
C GLY A 193 -18.10 6.24 -0.22
N ILE A 194 -17.57 5.17 0.38
CA ILE A 194 -18.29 4.34 1.38
C ILE A 194 -18.55 5.13 2.68
N GLY A 195 -17.71 6.14 2.96
CA GLY A 195 -17.78 6.92 4.18
C GLY A 195 -17.04 6.26 5.36
N PRO A 196 -17.19 6.83 6.57
CA PRO A 196 -16.32 6.50 7.69
C PRO A 196 -16.70 5.18 8.37
N PHE A 197 -15.69 4.34 8.63
CA PHE A 197 -15.78 3.15 9.48
C PHE A 197 -14.38 2.69 9.92
N ALA A 198 -14.32 1.74 10.85
CA ALA A 198 -13.11 0.96 11.10
C ALA A 198 -13.35 -0.49 10.68
N ASP A 199 -12.36 -1.10 10.02
CA ASP A 199 -12.42 -2.51 9.69
C ASP A 199 -12.16 -3.40 10.94
N PRO A 200 -12.31 -4.73 10.84
CA PRO A 200 -12.13 -5.65 11.98
C PRO A 200 -10.76 -5.56 12.66
N ASP A 201 -9.75 -5.07 11.94
CA ASP A 201 -8.37 -4.95 12.38
C ASP A 201 -8.02 -3.52 12.80
N GLY A 202 -8.99 -2.58 12.74
CA GLY A 202 -8.83 -1.19 13.18
C GLY A 202 -8.31 -0.23 12.12
N PHE A 203 -8.27 -0.63 10.84
CA PHE A 203 -7.94 0.31 9.76
C PHE A 203 -9.09 1.29 9.55
N ALA A 204 -8.78 2.59 9.69
CA ALA A 204 -9.75 3.65 9.56
C ALA A 204 -10.04 3.96 8.08
N TRP A 205 -11.32 4.10 7.79
CA TRP A 205 -11.86 4.61 6.54
C TRP A 205 -12.51 5.95 6.80
N GLU A 206 -12.37 6.88 5.85
CA GLU A 206 -12.99 8.20 5.87
C GLU A 206 -13.69 8.46 4.53
N ALA A 207 -14.54 9.49 4.51
CA ALA A 207 -15.17 9.92 3.27
C ALA A 207 -14.11 10.39 2.26
N GLY A 208 -14.24 9.93 1.03
CA GLY A 208 -13.51 10.43 -0.13
C GLY A 208 -13.82 11.90 -0.39
N HIS A 209 -12.85 12.61 -0.93
CA HIS A 209 -12.92 14.03 -1.30
C HIS A 209 -12.17 14.25 -2.60
#